data_AF-A0A7M3MIE8-F1
#
_entry.id   AF-A0A7M3MIE8-F1
#
_cell.length_a   1.000
_cell.length_b   1.000
_cell.length_c   1.000
_cell.angle_alpha   90.00
_cell.angle_beta   90.00
_cell.angle_gamma   90.00
#
_symmetry.space_group_name_H-M   'P 1'
#
loop_
_entity.id
_entity.type
_entity.pdbx_description
1 polymer ?
#
loop_
_entity_poly.entity_id
_entity_poly.type
_entity_poly.pdbx_seq_one_letter_code
_entity_poly.pdbx_strand_id
1 'polypeptide(L)'
;MSFAASDFHRYHPESVTNLPGNGGRMSRTPVSSAKHGLFPRVTKSQRTAGDVIYRKLFLANVHPGNEAAAGVLAYLEAPSRGGDHFLLGRGSMRDVQADIEHGQPDWLGVGRLSASLTGGELHVEVLMESPDAVFLNGGLIHISSKFKTNQAAPQSVKPGDSVQFDDAAGVWNAIPREDDVAFPKGVWLGDGLVLTDDDGGEEWLRLADNLHTGEIVGTGDGASNAPTLANLSNAAAGICTQQGKLPVLTATCGGVARTVTIQPNGACTGYCAAGQMNTAEGVWAEAIAWTTPPDAGTDIIATYRENCFFYSGNVATVTLSQQVAETHDSSHTYCAGVMEGGDLEPSIANFDDSDTDNGVFDEIAHPVELTALGTEEEDWSVVFTSATSYTVSGARIGAVGVGSVGEDFAPLNPVAATPYFTIRAAAWSGVWASGDSVGFTTHPAALPLWFKEVVPPGTPEEPYNLLTWGYWVD
;
A
#
# COMPACT_ATOMS: atom_id res chain seq x y z
N MET A 1 -23.92 2.08 2.82
CA MET A 1 -24.50 0.78 2.42
C MET A 1 -23.49 -0.26 2.90
N SER A 2 -23.88 -1.35 3.53
CA SER A 2 -22.91 -2.24 4.18
C SER A 2 -22.35 -3.25 3.19
N PHE A 3 -21.05 -3.17 2.89
CA PHE A 3 -20.33 -4.28 2.30
C PHE A 3 -20.27 -5.44 3.30
N ALA A 4 -20.49 -6.67 2.84
CA ALA A 4 -20.27 -7.86 3.64
C ALA A 4 -18.82 -8.34 3.47
N ALA A 5 -18.29 -9.07 4.46
CA ALA A 5 -16.96 -9.68 4.35
C ALA A 5 -16.83 -10.62 3.12
N SER A 6 -17.95 -11.20 2.67
CA SER A 6 -18.00 -12.05 1.47
C SER A 6 -17.81 -11.29 0.16
N ASP A 7 -17.93 -9.95 0.16
CA ASP A 7 -17.75 -9.12 -1.02
C ASP A 7 -16.28 -8.80 -1.30
N PHE A 8 -15.37 -9.24 -0.41
CA PHE A 8 -13.93 -9.11 -0.57
C PHE A 8 -13.25 -10.46 -0.64
N HIS A 9 -12.43 -10.64 -1.68
CA HIS A 9 -11.63 -11.83 -1.85
C HIS A 9 -10.14 -11.51 -1.79
N ARG A 10 -9.38 -12.46 -1.24
CA ARG A 10 -7.91 -12.41 -1.21
C ARG A 10 -7.38 -13.31 -2.30
N TYR A 11 -6.65 -12.74 -3.24
CA TYR A 11 -6.08 -13.48 -4.36
C TYR A 11 -4.56 -13.50 -4.33
N HIS A 12 -4.00 -14.63 -4.75
CA HIS A 12 -2.58 -14.74 -5.04
C HIS A 12 -2.21 -13.89 -6.26
N PRO A 13 -0.94 -13.46 -6.34
CA PRO A 13 -0.36 -12.96 -7.57
C PRO A 13 -0.14 -14.10 -8.57
N GLU A 14 0.38 -13.77 -9.75
CA GLU A 14 0.76 -14.68 -10.83
C GLU A 14 1.83 -15.70 -10.38
N SER A 15 2.75 -15.27 -9.53
CA SER A 15 3.86 -16.09 -9.05
C SER A 15 4.03 -15.96 -7.53
N VAL A 16 4.02 -17.11 -6.83
CA VAL A 16 4.29 -17.18 -5.38
C VAL A 16 5.57 -18.00 -5.19
N THR A 17 6.66 -17.32 -4.84
CA THR A 17 7.99 -17.92 -4.73
C THR A 17 8.89 -17.12 -3.78
N ASN A 18 10.09 -17.61 -3.47
CA ASN A 18 11.11 -16.87 -2.73
C ASN A 18 12.21 -16.33 -3.66
N LEU A 19 11.90 -16.23 -4.95
CA LEU A 19 12.80 -15.74 -5.99
C LEU A 19 12.38 -14.33 -6.42
N PRO A 20 13.26 -13.57 -7.10
CA PRO A 20 12.98 -12.19 -7.50
C PRO A 20 11.70 -12.00 -8.33
N GLY A 21 11.21 -13.04 -9.02
CA GLY A 21 9.96 -13.05 -9.78
C GLY A 21 8.70 -13.40 -8.98
N ASN A 22 8.75 -13.40 -7.64
CA ASN A 22 7.57 -13.46 -6.77
C ASN A 22 6.71 -12.20 -6.97
N GLY A 23 5.39 -12.30 -6.96
CA GLY A 23 4.49 -11.19 -7.29
C GLY A 23 3.97 -11.25 -8.72
N GLY A 24 3.81 -10.08 -9.35
CA GLY A 24 3.16 -9.92 -10.65
C GLY A 24 1.68 -9.54 -10.53
N ARG A 25 0.92 -9.78 -11.60
CA ARG A 25 -0.53 -9.49 -11.70
C ARG A 25 -1.35 -10.43 -10.81
N MET A 26 -2.61 -10.09 -10.55
CA MET A 26 -3.53 -10.96 -9.81
C MET A 26 -3.83 -12.25 -10.61
N SER A 27 -3.83 -13.42 -9.97
CA SER A 27 -4.07 -14.72 -10.63
C SER A 27 -5.47 -15.31 -10.43
N ARG A 28 -6.36 -14.58 -9.74
CA ARG A 28 -7.70 -15.01 -9.27
C ARG A 28 -7.72 -16.36 -8.51
N THR A 29 -6.55 -16.87 -8.12
CA THR A 29 -6.44 -18.05 -7.26
C THR A 29 -6.61 -17.59 -5.82
N PRO A 30 -7.65 -18.03 -5.10
CA PRO A 30 -7.90 -17.55 -3.75
C PRO A 30 -6.78 -17.98 -2.80
N VAL A 31 -6.42 -17.11 -1.87
CA VAL A 31 -5.49 -17.43 -0.80
C VAL A 31 -6.15 -18.43 0.15
N SER A 32 -5.48 -19.57 0.37
CA SER A 32 -6.02 -20.63 1.22
C SER A 32 -6.17 -20.18 2.67
N SER A 33 -7.26 -20.59 3.29
CA SER A 33 -7.54 -20.42 4.71
C SER A 33 -6.73 -21.38 5.60
N ALA A 34 -6.04 -22.35 4.99
CA ALA A 34 -5.20 -23.32 5.70
C ALA A 34 -3.85 -22.73 6.11
N LYS A 35 -3.17 -23.44 7.02
CA LYS A 35 -1.80 -23.07 7.42
C LYS A 35 -0.90 -22.96 6.20
N HIS A 36 -0.07 -21.92 6.20
CA HIS A 36 0.87 -21.60 5.12
C HIS A 36 0.21 -21.24 3.78
N GLY A 37 -1.04 -20.74 3.83
CA GLY A 37 -1.76 -20.29 2.63
C GLY A 37 -1.13 -19.09 1.93
N LEU A 38 -0.41 -18.21 2.66
CA LEU A 38 0.30 -17.06 2.10
C LEU A 38 1.81 -17.19 2.31
N PHE A 39 2.25 -17.20 3.57
CA PHE A 39 3.65 -17.40 3.94
C PHE A 39 3.99 -18.88 4.07
N PRO A 40 5.17 -19.31 3.59
CA PRO A 40 5.62 -20.68 3.79
C PRO A 40 6.01 -20.89 5.27
N ARG A 41 6.26 -22.14 5.66
CA ARG A 41 6.88 -22.40 6.96
C ARG A 41 8.32 -21.87 6.98
N VAL A 42 8.68 -21.09 8.00
CA VAL A 42 10.07 -20.74 8.26
C VAL A 42 10.86 -21.97 8.74
N THR A 43 11.90 -22.31 7.99
CA THR A 43 12.76 -23.46 8.26
C THR A 43 13.72 -23.19 9.43
N LYS A 44 14.25 -24.26 10.04
CA LYS A 44 15.28 -24.14 11.08
C LYS A 44 16.52 -23.37 10.61
N SER A 45 16.93 -23.57 9.35
CA SER A 45 18.07 -22.86 8.76
C SER A 45 17.81 -21.35 8.67
N GLN A 46 16.63 -20.95 8.21
CA GLN A 46 16.23 -19.54 8.14
C GLN A 46 16.19 -18.92 9.53
N ARG A 47 15.58 -19.58 10.53
CA ARG A 47 15.59 -19.10 11.91
C ARG A 47 17.00 -18.99 12.52
N THR A 48 17.92 -19.86 12.13
CA THR A 48 19.30 -19.83 12.67
C THR A 48 20.10 -18.69 12.06
N ALA A 49 19.96 -18.46 10.74
CA ALA A 49 20.75 -17.46 10.01
C ALA A 49 20.09 -16.08 9.94
N GLY A 50 18.79 -16.01 10.19
CA GLY A 50 17.92 -14.92 9.77
C GLY A 50 17.49 -15.06 8.32
N ASP A 51 16.33 -14.51 7.98
CA ASP A 51 15.83 -14.44 6.60
C ASP A 51 14.79 -13.31 6.44
N VAL A 52 14.53 -12.92 5.20
CA VAL A 52 13.44 -11.99 4.86
C VAL A 52 12.59 -12.63 3.76
N ILE A 53 11.30 -12.77 4.01
CA ILE A 53 10.36 -13.41 3.09
C ILE A 53 9.32 -12.37 2.67
N TYR A 54 9.08 -12.26 1.36
CA TYR A 54 8.09 -11.34 0.80
C TYR A 54 6.88 -12.11 0.24
N ARG A 55 5.68 -11.59 0.43
CA ARG A 55 4.47 -12.12 -0.19
C ARG A 55 3.57 -11.01 -0.68
N LYS A 56 3.21 -11.08 -1.95
CA LYS A 56 2.17 -10.21 -2.52
C LYS A 56 0.80 -10.86 -2.34
N LEU A 57 -0.21 -10.02 -2.11
CA LEU A 57 -1.61 -10.39 -2.00
C LEU A 57 -2.46 -9.28 -2.64
N PHE A 58 -3.56 -9.66 -3.27
CA PHE A 58 -4.55 -8.70 -3.75
C PHE A 58 -5.80 -8.80 -2.89
N LEU A 59 -6.22 -7.70 -2.28
CA LEU A 59 -7.55 -7.55 -1.67
C LEU A 59 -8.48 -7.01 -2.76
N ALA A 60 -9.35 -7.87 -3.30
CA ALA A 60 -10.21 -7.53 -4.42
C ALA A 60 -11.66 -7.34 -3.96
N ASN A 61 -12.27 -6.25 -4.42
CA ASN A 61 -13.71 -6.06 -4.36
C ASN A 61 -14.36 -6.92 -5.45
N VAL A 62 -15.21 -7.84 -5.03
CA VAL A 62 -15.92 -8.80 -5.90
C VAL A 62 -17.44 -8.64 -5.77
N HIS A 63 -17.91 -7.48 -5.33
CA HIS A 63 -19.32 -7.22 -5.07
C HIS A 63 -20.19 -7.57 -6.29
N PRO A 64 -21.23 -8.40 -6.14
CA PRO A 64 -22.00 -8.93 -7.28
C PRO A 64 -22.77 -7.84 -8.04
N GLY A 65 -23.05 -6.70 -7.39
CA GLY A 65 -23.69 -5.53 -7.99
C GLY A 65 -22.74 -4.55 -8.69
N ASN A 66 -21.43 -4.84 -8.75
CA ASN A 66 -20.41 -3.92 -9.28
C ASN A 66 -20.36 -2.57 -8.54
N GLU A 67 -20.58 -2.60 -7.21
CA GLU A 67 -20.52 -1.40 -6.37
C GLU A 67 -19.07 -1.09 -6.00
N ALA A 68 -18.68 0.17 -6.05
CA ALA A 68 -17.36 0.62 -5.63
C ALA A 68 -17.24 0.53 -4.10
N ALA A 69 -16.20 -0.15 -3.62
CA ALA A 69 -15.87 -0.15 -2.20
C ALA A 69 -15.10 1.12 -1.87
N ALA A 70 -15.74 2.06 -1.19
CA ALA A 70 -15.16 3.37 -0.92
C ALA A 70 -14.13 3.31 0.21
N GLY A 71 -13.09 4.14 0.11
CA GLY A 71 -12.20 4.45 1.23
C GLY A 71 -11.50 3.23 1.85
N VAL A 72 -11.18 2.19 1.07
CA VAL A 72 -10.65 0.95 1.63
C VAL A 72 -9.32 1.18 2.33
N LEU A 73 -9.22 0.70 3.58
CA LEU A 73 -8.02 0.73 4.39
C LEU A 73 -7.50 -0.69 4.62
N ALA A 74 -6.19 -0.87 4.72
CA ALA A 74 -5.58 -2.13 5.14
C ALA A 74 -4.48 -1.88 6.18
N TYR A 75 -4.39 -2.73 7.19
CA TYR A 75 -3.47 -2.55 8.32
C TYR A 75 -3.15 -3.88 9.01
N LEU A 76 -2.07 -3.91 9.77
CA LEU A 76 -1.74 -5.02 10.65
C LEU A 76 -2.49 -4.85 11.98
N GLU A 77 -3.01 -5.94 12.54
CA GLU A 77 -3.84 -5.91 13.75
C GLU A 77 -3.01 -6.16 15.01
N ALA A 78 -2.07 -7.10 14.94
CA ALA A 78 -1.24 -7.48 16.07
C ALA A 78 0.16 -7.91 15.61
N PRO A 79 1.21 -7.66 16.42
CA PRO A 79 2.55 -8.16 16.18
C PRO A 79 2.61 -9.69 16.12
N SER A 80 3.72 -10.21 15.60
CA SER A 80 3.99 -11.63 15.62
C SER A 80 4.15 -12.15 17.07
N ARG A 81 4.05 -13.47 17.23
CA ARG A 81 4.44 -14.16 18.47
C ARG A 81 5.71 -14.99 18.30
N GLY A 82 6.22 -15.11 17.07
CA GLY A 82 7.37 -15.95 16.75
C GLY A 82 8.72 -15.32 17.06
N GLY A 83 8.79 -14.03 17.41
CA GLY A 83 10.04 -13.28 17.53
C GLY A 83 10.67 -12.89 16.18
N ASP A 84 9.97 -13.20 15.09
CA ASP A 84 9.98 -12.50 13.80
C ASP A 84 8.97 -11.35 13.84
N HIS A 85 8.88 -10.54 12.78
CA HIS A 85 7.87 -9.49 12.67
C HIS A 85 7.39 -9.30 11.23
N PHE A 86 6.17 -8.78 11.08
CA PHE A 86 5.55 -8.53 9.78
C PHE A 86 5.44 -7.03 9.50
N LEU A 87 5.61 -6.68 8.23
CA LEU A 87 5.44 -5.33 7.70
C LEU A 87 4.51 -5.36 6.48
N LEU A 88 3.78 -4.27 6.28
CA LEU A 88 2.82 -4.07 5.18
C LEU A 88 3.33 -2.95 4.26
N GLY A 89 3.49 -3.25 2.96
CA GLY A 89 3.97 -2.33 1.95
C GLY A 89 2.97 -2.20 0.80
N ARG A 90 3.00 -1.06 0.11
CA ARG A 90 2.14 -0.82 -1.06
C ARG A 90 2.69 -1.59 -2.26
N GLY A 91 1.81 -2.31 -2.96
CA GLY A 91 2.12 -2.86 -4.27
C GLY A 91 1.57 -2.02 -5.41
N SER A 92 1.99 -2.35 -6.61
CA SER A 92 1.36 -1.98 -7.88
C SER A 92 0.66 -3.19 -8.47
N MET A 93 -0.13 -2.99 -9.52
CA MET A 93 -0.82 -4.09 -10.20
C MET A 93 0.15 -5.08 -10.87
N ARG A 94 1.42 -4.72 -11.10
CA ARG A 94 2.36 -5.49 -11.90
C ARG A 94 3.68 -5.84 -11.21
N ASP A 95 4.06 -5.17 -10.14
CA ASP A 95 5.38 -5.35 -9.53
C ASP A 95 5.66 -6.77 -9.04
N VAL A 96 6.95 -7.10 -9.08
CA VAL A 96 7.53 -8.32 -8.50
C VAL A 96 8.46 -7.95 -7.35
N GLN A 97 8.89 -8.96 -6.59
CA GLN A 97 9.78 -8.80 -5.45
C GLN A 97 11.07 -8.06 -5.82
N ALA A 98 11.62 -8.30 -7.01
CA ALA A 98 12.79 -7.57 -7.50
C ALA A 98 12.56 -6.04 -7.49
N ASP A 99 11.38 -5.59 -7.95
CA ASP A 99 11.06 -4.15 -8.01
C ASP A 99 10.97 -3.56 -6.62
N ILE A 100 10.41 -4.31 -5.67
CA ILE A 100 10.26 -3.90 -4.27
C ILE A 100 11.61 -3.84 -3.54
N GLU A 101 12.50 -4.80 -3.78
CA GLU A 101 13.84 -4.83 -3.20
C GLU A 101 14.70 -3.66 -3.71
N HIS A 102 14.52 -3.22 -4.96
CA HIS A 102 15.22 -2.05 -5.50
C HIS A 102 14.54 -0.73 -5.12
N GLY A 103 13.20 -0.71 -5.10
CA GLY A 103 12.39 0.48 -4.85
C GLY A 103 12.33 0.88 -3.38
N GLN A 104 12.57 -0.06 -2.45
CA GLN A 104 12.52 0.15 -1.00
C GLN A 104 11.25 0.90 -0.56
N PRO A 105 10.05 0.32 -0.74
CA PRO A 105 8.82 1.00 -0.40
C PRO A 105 8.73 1.27 1.11
N ASP A 106 7.84 2.20 1.46
CA ASP A 106 7.51 2.47 2.86
C ASP A 106 6.81 1.24 3.47
N TRP A 107 7.46 0.65 4.48
CA TRP A 107 6.98 -0.54 5.18
C TRP A 107 6.27 -0.15 6.47
N LEU A 108 4.94 -0.29 6.50
CA LEU A 108 4.11 -0.02 7.66
C LEU A 108 4.19 -1.18 8.65
N GLY A 109 4.15 -0.88 9.94
CA GLY A 109 4.20 -1.88 11.00
C GLY A 109 3.06 -1.74 12.00
N VAL A 110 3.05 -2.67 12.96
CA VAL A 110 2.17 -2.66 14.13
C VAL A 110 3.01 -2.81 15.39
N GLY A 111 2.57 -2.15 16.46
CA GLY A 111 3.15 -2.30 17.78
C GLY A 111 2.10 -2.08 18.87
N ARG A 112 2.51 -2.32 20.10
CA ARG A 112 1.65 -2.11 21.27
C ARG A 112 1.77 -0.66 21.74
N LEU A 113 0.68 -0.07 22.17
CA LEU A 113 0.70 1.25 22.79
C LEU A 113 1.62 1.23 24.03
N SER A 114 2.60 2.14 24.08
CA SER A 114 3.62 2.20 25.15
C SER A 114 3.07 2.85 26.43
N ALA A 115 2.24 3.89 26.27
CA ALA A 115 1.61 4.64 27.35
C ALA A 115 0.12 4.84 27.07
N SER A 116 -0.73 4.71 28.10
CA SER A 116 -2.18 4.87 27.94
C SER A 116 -2.52 6.30 27.49
N LEU A 117 -3.50 6.41 26.61
CA LEU A 117 -4.04 7.67 26.08
C LEU A 117 -5.33 8.00 26.84
N THR A 118 -5.54 9.30 27.09
CA THR A 118 -6.67 9.82 27.87
C THR A 118 -7.57 10.76 27.06
N GLY A 119 -7.23 10.99 25.80
CA GLY A 119 -7.90 11.94 24.91
C GLY A 119 -7.18 13.29 24.90
N GLY A 120 -7.10 13.90 23.71
CA GLY A 120 -6.47 15.21 23.49
C GLY A 120 -4.99 15.16 23.12
N GLU A 121 -4.34 14.00 23.21
CA GLU A 121 -2.94 13.82 22.83
C GLU A 121 -2.71 14.09 21.33
N LEU A 122 -1.57 14.69 21.00
CA LEU A 122 -1.08 14.90 19.63
C LEU A 122 0.14 14.02 19.30
N HIS A 123 0.53 13.16 20.24
CA HIS A 123 1.61 12.20 20.06
C HIS A 123 1.21 10.85 20.63
N VAL A 124 1.62 9.79 19.94
CA VAL A 124 1.41 8.41 20.36
C VAL A 124 2.76 7.71 20.42
N GLU A 125 3.02 7.01 21.52
CA GLU A 125 4.21 6.19 21.67
C GLU A 125 3.86 4.72 21.43
N VAL A 126 4.46 4.13 20.40
CA VAL A 126 4.17 2.75 19.98
C VAL A 126 5.43 1.90 20.17
N LEU A 127 5.33 0.86 20.99
CA LEU A 127 6.36 -0.14 21.17
C LEU A 127 6.30 -1.17 20.02
N MET A 128 7.29 -1.10 19.14
CA MET A 128 7.41 -1.98 17.96
C MET A 128 8.29 -3.19 18.27
N GLU A 129 8.20 -4.25 17.47
CA GLU A 129 9.12 -5.39 17.56
C GLU A 129 10.54 -5.00 17.13
N SER A 130 10.64 -4.07 16.17
CA SER A 130 11.88 -3.56 15.58
C SER A 130 11.68 -2.13 15.04
N PRO A 131 12.74 -1.30 14.95
CA PRO A 131 12.64 0.10 14.50
C PRO A 131 12.74 0.26 12.97
N ASP A 132 12.25 -0.71 12.20
CA ASP A 132 12.30 -0.73 10.73
C ASP A 132 10.92 -0.50 10.06
N ALA A 133 9.89 -0.21 10.85
CA ALA A 133 8.59 0.22 10.37
C ALA A 133 8.53 1.75 10.16
N VAL A 134 7.67 2.19 9.26
CA VAL A 134 7.46 3.60 8.91
C VAL A 134 6.02 4.00 9.21
N PHE A 135 5.84 5.24 9.68
CA PHE A 135 4.54 5.92 9.73
C PHE A 135 4.51 7.01 8.64
N LEU A 136 3.51 6.94 7.76
CA LEU A 136 3.46 7.84 6.60
C LEU A 136 3.11 9.26 7.05
N ASN A 137 3.93 10.24 6.67
CA ASN A 137 3.61 11.66 6.86
C ASN A 137 2.24 11.92 6.23
N GLY A 138 1.32 12.56 6.93
CA GLY A 138 -0.03 12.81 6.42
C GLY A 138 -0.86 11.54 6.12
N GLY A 139 -0.39 10.34 6.46
CA GLY A 139 -1.14 9.08 6.36
C GLY A 139 -2.03 8.86 7.58
N LEU A 140 -2.55 7.64 7.72
CA LEU A 140 -3.37 7.26 8.87
C LEU A 140 -2.58 6.35 9.83
N ILE A 141 -2.85 6.50 11.12
CA ILE A 141 -2.57 5.51 12.15
C ILE A 141 -3.90 4.93 12.63
N HIS A 142 -3.92 3.62 12.78
CA HIS A 142 -5.01 2.87 13.37
C HIS A 142 -4.67 2.60 14.84
N ILE A 143 -5.55 2.95 15.76
CA ILE A 143 -5.43 2.70 17.20
C ILE A 143 -6.62 1.82 17.59
N SER A 144 -6.36 0.62 18.07
CA SER A 144 -7.40 -0.38 18.35
C SER A 144 -7.23 -1.00 19.72
N SER A 145 -8.27 -0.86 20.53
CA SER A 145 -8.43 -1.54 21.83
C SER A 145 -9.29 -2.80 21.73
N LYS A 146 -9.48 -3.38 20.53
CA LYS A 146 -10.31 -4.59 20.28
C LYS A 146 -9.64 -5.90 20.73
N PHE A 147 -8.94 -5.85 21.85
CA PHE A 147 -8.21 -6.98 22.37
C PHE A 147 -8.56 -7.22 23.83
N LYS A 148 -8.57 -8.50 24.23
CA LYS A 148 -8.58 -8.88 25.63
C LYS A 148 -7.29 -9.60 25.96
N THR A 149 -6.65 -9.19 27.05
CA THR A 149 -5.45 -9.84 27.59
C THR A 149 -5.77 -10.66 28.83
N ASN A 150 -4.83 -11.49 29.26
CA ASN A 150 -4.96 -12.36 30.44
C ASN A 150 -6.19 -13.29 30.39
N GLN A 151 -6.60 -13.67 29.19
CA GLN A 151 -7.73 -14.56 28.96
C GLN A 151 -7.35 -16.03 29.17
N ALA A 152 -8.33 -16.85 29.55
CA ALA A 152 -8.14 -18.29 29.74
C ALA A 152 -8.80 -19.08 28.59
N ALA A 153 -8.12 -20.13 28.13
CA ALA A 153 -8.65 -21.09 27.16
C ALA A 153 -8.14 -22.51 27.46
N PRO A 154 -8.92 -23.56 27.13
CA PRO A 154 -8.44 -24.94 27.19
C PRO A 154 -7.21 -25.16 26.31
N GLN A 155 -6.37 -26.14 26.67
CA GLN A 155 -5.16 -26.49 25.89
C GLN A 155 -5.45 -26.90 24.45
N SER A 156 -6.69 -27.28 24.11
CA SER A 156 -7.08 -27.60 22.73
C SER A 156 -7.15 -26.37 21.83
N VAL A 157 -7.40 -25.18 22.37
CA VAL A 157 -7.45 -23.92 21.62
C VAL A 157 -6.04 -23.52 21.22
N LYS A 158 -5.85 -23.26 19.94
CA LYS A 158 -4.57 -22.88 19.34
C LYS A 158 -4.64 -21.48 18.76
N PRO A 159 -3.50 -20.77 18.67
CA PRO A 159 -3.47 -19.49 17.99
C PRO A 159 -3.99 -19.62 16.55
N GLY A 160 -4.89 -18.73 16.17
CA GLY A 160 -5.59 -18.70 14.89
C GLY A 160 -6.95 -19.40 14.91
N ASP A 161 -7.34 -20.05 16.00
CA ASP A 161 -8.69 -20.61 16.15
C ASP A 161 -9.70 -19.48 16.35
N SER A 162 -10.83 -19.56 15.65
CA SER A 162 -12.04 -18.82 16.02
C SER A 162 -12.52 -19.33 17.37
N VAL A 163 -12.85 -18.42 18.28
CA VAL A 163 -13.26 -18.74 19.65
C VAL A 163 -14.53 -18.01 20.04
N GLN A 164 -15.27 -18.58 21.00
CA GLN A 164 -16.40 -17.95 21.66
C GLN A 164 -16.24 -18.03 23.18
N PHE A 165 -16.54 -16.93 23.86
CA PHE A 165 -16.48 -16.83 25.31
C PHE A 165 -17.67 -17.54 25.97
N ASP A 166 -17.37 -18.37 26.98
CA ASP A 166 -18.36 -19.00 27.86
C ASP A 166 -18.39 -18.25 29.19
N ASP A 167 -19.41 -17.40 29.39
CA ASP A 167 -19.59 -16.59 30.59
C ASP A 167 -19.66 -17.42 31.89
N ALA A 168 -20.23 -18.64 31.81
CA ALA A 168 -20.41 -19.47 32.99
C ALA A 168 -19.08 -20.09 33.46
N ALA A 169 -18.21 -20.42 32.50
CA ALA A 169 -16.91 -21.01 32.78
C ALA A 169 -15.76 -19.99 32.84
N GLY A 170 -15.96 -18.77 32.32
CA GLY A 170 -14.95 -17.73 32.23
C GLY A 170 -13.79 -18.10 31.30
N VAL A 171 -14.06 -18.86 30.23
CA VAL A 171 -13.04 -19.35 29.30
C VAL A 171 -13.48 -19.21 27.84
N TRP A 172 -12.51 -19.08 26.94
CA TRP A 172 -12.70 -19.09 25.50
C TRP A 172 -12.62 -20.51 24.95
N ASN A 173 -13.63 -20.93 24.19
CA ASN A 173 -13.69 -22.24 23.56
C ASN A 173 -13.58 -22.12 22.04
N ALA A 174 -12.87 -23.04 21.40
CA ALA A 174 -12.79 -23.09 19.94
C ALA A 174 -14.15 -23.38 19.31
N ILE A 175 -14.45 -22.68 18.24
CA ILE A 175 -15.66 -22.83 17.42
C ILE A 175 -15.26 -23.11 15.95
N PRO A 176 -16.19 -23.55 15.09
CA PRO A 176 -15.95 -23.54 13.65
C PRO A 176 -15.47 -22.16 13.19
N ARG A 177 -14.68 -22.13 12.12
CA ARG A 177 -14.15 -20.87 11.59
C ARG A 177 -15.30 -19.91 11.27
N GLU A 178 -15.20 -18.72 11.84
CA GLU A 178 -16.04 -17.57 11.53
C GLU A 178 -15.16 -16.36 11.25
N ASP A 179 -15.64 -15.45 10.40
CA ASP A 179 -14.91 -14.25 10.02
C ASP A 179 -15.30 -13.03 10.89
N ASP A 180 -16.30 -13.17 11.76
CA ASP A 180 -16.73 -12.15 12.72
C ASP A 180 -15.91 -12.21 14.01
N VAL A 181 -15.52 -11.04 14.52
CA VAL A 181 -14.75 -10.87 15.76
C VAL A 181 -15.51 -10.11 16.84
N ALA A 182 -16.80 -9.81 16.64
CA ALA A 182 -17.64 -9.18 17.65
C ALA A 182 -17.85 -10.09 18.87
N PHE A 183 -17.70 -9.53 20.07
CA PHE A 183 -17.94 -10.22 21.33
C PHE A 183 -19.37 -10.82 21.36
N PRO A 184 -19.56 -12.07 21.82
CA PRO A 184 -18.63 -12.91 22.56
C PRO A 184 -17.70 -13.77 21.70
N LYS A 185 -17.51 -13.46 20.42
CA LYS A 185 -16.62 -14.18 19.51
C LYS A 185 -15.30 -13.44 19.30
N GLY A 186 -14.31 -14.14 18.77
CA GLY A 186 -13.02 -13.55 18.46
C GLY A 186 -12.04 -14.55 17.86
N VAL A 187 -10.79 -14.12 17.71
CA VAL A 187 -9.68 -14.97 17.30
C VAL A 187 -8.70 -15.10 18.45
N TRP A 188 -8.38 -16.34 18.82
CA TRP A 188 -7.37 -16.60 19.83
C TRP A 188 -5.99 -16.33 19.24
N LEU A 189 -5.28 -15.32 19.78
CA LEU A 189 -3.92 -15.00 19.35
C LEU A 189 -2.87 -15.72 20.21
N GLY A 190 -3.27 -16.22 21.39
CA GLY A 190 -2.43 -16.99 22.32
C GLY A 190 -1.84 -16.17 23.45
N ASP A 191 -1.21 -16.84 24.43
CA ASP A 191 -0.76 -16.25 25.70
C ASP A 191 -1.82 -15.40 26.43
N GLY A 192 -3.09 -15.81 26.31
CA GLY A 192 -4.20 -15.07 26.89
C GLY A 192 -4.62 -13.81 26.13
N LEU A 193 -4.12 -13.62 24.91
CA LEU A 193 -4.55 -12.57 23.99
C LEU A 193 -5.66 -13.08 23.06
N VAL A 194 -6.74 -12.31 22.96
CA VAL A 194 -7.88 -12.54 22.07
C VAL A 194 -8.18 -11.25 21.31
N LEU A 195 -8.23 -11.32 19.98
CA LEU A 195 -8.81 -10.27 19.15
C LEU A 195 -10.33 -10.41 19.19
N THR A 196 -11.02 -9.46 19.81
CA THR A 196 -12.48 -9.47 20.00
C THR A 196 -12.98 -8.05 20.22
N ASP A 197 -13.99 -7.67 19.46
CA ASP A 197 -14.62 -6.36 19.57
C ASP A 197 -15.76 -6.38 20.60
N ASP A 198 -15.49 -5.88 21.79
CA ASP A 198 -16.40 -5.82 22.95
C ASP A 198 -16.62 -4.36 23.37
N ASP A 199 -17.05 -3.52 22.42
CA ASP A 199 -17.14 -2.06 22.53
C ASP A 199 -15.75 -1.36 22.66
N GLY A 200 -14.71 -1.97 22.08
CA GLY A 200 -13.35 -1.44 22.16
C GLY A 200 -13.18 -0.20 21.30
N GLY A 201 -12.63 0.88 21.88
CA GLY A 201 -12.30 2.09 21.13
C GLY A 201 -11.40 1.78 19.95
N GLU A 202 -11.86 2.14 18.75
CA GLU A 202 -11.13 2.01 17.49
C GLU A 202 -11.14 3.37 16.79
N GLU A 203 -9.95 3.89 16.49
CA GLU A 203 -9.79 5.21 15.89
C GLU A 203 -8.81 5.18 14.72
N TRP A 204 -9.16 5.91 13.65
CA TRP A 204 -8.26 6.22 12.54
C TRP A 204 -7.92 7.70 12.58
N LEU A 205 -6.66 8.02 12.90
CA LEU A 205 -6.21 9.39 13.06
C LEU A 205 -5.19 9.77 11.99
N ARG A 206 -5.33 10.98 11.46
CA ARG A 206 -4.42 11.54 10.46
C ARG A 206 -3.11 11.95 11.13
N LEU A 207 -2.00 11.41 10.63
CA LEU A 207 -0.65 11.77 11.02
C LEU A 207 -0.26 13.16 10.51
N ALA A 208 0.66 13.83 11.18
CA ALA A 208 1.15 15.13 10.73
C ALA A 208 1.87 15.01 9.37
N ASP A 209 1.62 15.94 8.44
CA ASP A 209 2.37 15.98 7.17
C ASP A 209 3.75 16.63 7.34
N ASN A 210 3.89 17.52 8.33
CA ASN A 210 5.13 18.25 8.65
C ASN A 210 5.79 18.92 7.42
N LEU A 211 4.97 19.45 6.51
CA LEU A 211 5.45 20.13 5.31
C LEU A 211 6.00 21.52 5.62
N HIS A 212 7.25 21.74 5.20
CA HIS A 212 7.93 23.02 5.22
C HIS A 212 8.17 23.50 3.79
N THR A 213 7.62 24.66 3.44
CA THR A 213 7.77 25.28 2.12
C THR A 213 8.43 26.65 2.27
N GLY A 214 9.27 27.03 1.31
CA GLY A 214 9.78 28.41 1.23
C GLY A 214 10.98 28.68 2.13
N GLU A 215 11.63 27.66 2.69
CA GLU A 215 12.83 27.86 3.49
C GLU A 215 14.00 28.28 2.60
N ILE A 216 14.52 29.49 2.79
CA ILE A 216 15.70 29.97 2.08
C ILE A 216 16.93 29.36 2.74
N VAL A 217 17.58 28.44 2.03
CA VAL A 217 18.78 27.72 2.50
C VAL A 217 20.07 28.30 1.93
N GLY A 218 19.99 29.25 1.00
CA GLY A 218 21.16 29.91 0.42
C GLY A 218 20.78 30.94 -0.62
N THR A 219 21.79 31.58 -1.19
CA THR A 219 21.64 32.57 -2.26
C THR A 219 22.64 32.29 -3.37
N GLY A 220 22.20 32.40 -4.62
CA GLY A 220 23.08 32.31 -5.78
C GLY A 220 24.05 33.48 -5.86
N ASP A 221 25.27 33.22 -6.35
CA ASP A 221 26.30 34.22 -6.59
C ASP A 221 26.60 34.43 -8.10
N GLY A 222 25.95 33.64 -8.97
CA GLY A 222 26.15 33.64 -10.41
C GLY A 222 27.50 33.07 -10.88
N ALA A 223 28.32 32.52 -9.98
CA ALA A 223 29.69 32.09 -10.26
C ALA A 223 30.00 30.67 -9.76
N SER A 224 29.59 30.32 -8.54
CA SER A 224 29.81 29.02 -7.94
C SER A 224 28.68 28.04 -8.30
N ASN A 225 29.07 26.87 -8.80
CA ASN A 225 28.13 25.75 -8.95
C ASN A 225 27.75 25.13 -7.60
N ALA A 226 28.49 25.41 -6.53
CA ALA A 226 28.24 24.83 -5.21
C ALA A 226 28.25 25.93 -4.13
N PRO A 227 27.22 26.81 -4.11
CA PRO A 227 27.08 27.79 -3.06
C PRO A 227 26.88 27.09 -1.70
N THR A 228 27.39 27.69 -0.63
CA THR A 228 27.18 27.18 0.73
C THR A 228 25.69 27.26 1.07
N LEU A 229 25.12 26.14 1.51
CA LEU A 229 23.74 26.06 1.97
C LEU A 229 23.69 25.92 3.49
N ALA A 230 22.72 26.57 4.12
CA ALA A 230 22.34 26.33 5.50
C ALA A 230 21.68 24.95 5.64
N ASN A 231 21.80 24.37 6.83
CA ASN A 231 21.08 23.15 7.19
C ASN A 231 19.57 23.44 7.27
N LEU A 232 18.76 22.40 7.09
CA LEU A 232 17.31 22.51 7.21
C LEU A 232 16.93 22.79 8.66
N SER A 233 16.03 23.75 8.86
CA SER A 233 15.67 24.25 10.20
C SER A 233 14.79 23.27 11.00
N ASN A 234 14.06 22.36 10.33
CA ASN A 234 13.16 21.40 10.96
C ASN A 234 13.55 19.97 10.58
N ALA A 235 14.44 19.36 11.36
CA ALA A 235 14.99 18.04 11.08
C ALA A 235 15.24 17.21 12.34
N ALA A 236 14.59 17.54 13.46
CA ALA A 236 14.77 16.86 14.73
C ALA A 236 14.33 15.39 14.68
N ALA A 237 13.27 15.08 13.92
CA ALA A 237 12.85 13.70 13.61
C ALA A 237 13.49 13.16 12.32
N GLY A 238 14.45 13.89 11.73
CA GLY A 238 14.98 13.63 10.40
C GLY A 238 14.04 14.08 9.28
N ILE A 239 14.55 14.01 8.06
CA ILE A 239 13.87 14.44 6.84
C ILE A 239 13.13 13.27 6.21
N CYS A 240 11.90 13.53 5.79
CA CYS A 240 11.05 12.57 5.12
C CYS A 240 11.61 12.18 3.75
N THR A 241 11.75 10.87 3.54
CA THR A 241 12.22 10.26 2.29
C THR A 241 11.17 9.37 1.63
N GLN A 242 9.91 9.47 2.09
CA GLN A 242 8.78 8.68 1.59
C GLN A 242 8.49 8.99 0.11
N GLN A 243 7.97 7.99 -0.61
CA GLN A 243 7.71 8.13 -2.04
C GLN A 243 6.73 9.29 -2.32
N GLY A 244 7.06 10.14 -3.30
CA GLY A 244 6.26 11.33 -3.65
C GLY A 244 6.41 12.50 -2.68
N LYS A 245 7.22 12.37 -1.61
CA LYS A 245 7.43 13.39 -0.57
C LYS A 245 8.88 13.81 -0.39
N LEU A 246 9.73 13.46 -1.37
CA LEU A 246 11.17 13.75 -1.35
C LEU A 246 11.45 15.25 -1.24
N PRO A 247 12.53 15.66 -0.54
CA PRO A 247 12.95 17.05 -0.47
C PRO A 247 13.33 17.59 -1.85
N VAL A 248 12.94 18.84 -2.12
CA VAL A 248 13.25 19.54 -3.37
C VAL A 248 13.89 20.88 -3.05
N LEU A 249 15.05 21.14 -3.65
CA LEU A 249 15.62 22.48 -3.75
C LEU A 249 15.25 23.12 -5.08
N THR A 250 14.88 24.40 -5.05
CA THR A 250 14.63 25.21 -6.24
C THR A 250 15.56 26.41 -6.25
N ALA A 251 16.20 26.67 -7.38
CA ALA A 251 17.01 27.87 -7.60
C ALA A 251 16.79 28.42 -9.02
N THR A 252 17.11 29.69 -9.25
CA THR A 252 17.11 30.25 -10.61
C THR A 252 18.50 30.08 -11.21
N CYS A 253 18.62 29.41 -12.36
CA CYS A 253 19.89 29.24 -13.07
C CYS A 253 19.71 29.64 -14.53
N GLY A 254 20.41 30.68 -14.98
CA GLY A 254 20.29 31.23 -16.32
C GLY A 254 18.89 31.82 -16.60
N GLY A 255 18.27 32.44 -15.59
CA GLY A 255 16.93 33.02 -15.67
C GLY A 255 15.78 32.02 -15.64
N VAL A 256 16.06 30.73 -15.38
CA VAL A 256 15.05 29.65 -15.37
C VAL A 256 15.05 28.97 -14.01
N ALA A 257 13.86 28.69 -13.46
CA ALA A 257 13.72 27.89 -12.25
C ALA A 257 14.17 26.45 -12.51
N ARG A 258 15.07 25.94 -11.66
CA ARG A 258 15.64 24.61 -11.72
C ARG A 258 15.44 23.90 -10.40
N THR A 259 15.21 22.59 -10.48
CA THR A 259 14.94 21.76 -9.31
C THR A 259 16.00 20.69 -9.14
N VAL A 260 16.39 20.48 -7.88
CA VAL A 260 17.22 19.37 -7.43
C VAL A 260 16.40 18.58 -6.41
N THR A 261 16.26 17.28 -6.62
CA THR A 261 15.52 16.39 -5.72
C THR A 261 16.51 15.58 -4.91
N ILE A 262 16.30 15.49 -3.59
CA ILE A 262 17.11 14.67 -2.70
C ILE A 262 16.48 13.27 -2.62
N GLN A 263 17.22 12.25 -3.04
CA GLN A 263 16.78 10.86 -3.02
C GLN A 263 16.82 10.28 -1.61
N PRO A 264 16.16 9.12 -1.35
CA PRO A 264 16.14 8.51 -0.02
C PRO A 264 17.51 8.24 0.60
N ASN A 265 18.52 7.98 -0.23
CA ASN A 265 19.91 7.78 0.19
C ASN A 265 20.70 9.10 0.41
N GLY A 266 20.03 10.24 0.32
CA GLY A 266 20.63 11.57 0.45
C GLY A 266 21.19 12.16 -0.85
N ALA A 267 21.32 11.37 -1.92
CA ALA A 267 21.95 11.82 -3.16
C ALA A 267 21.05 12.79 -3.92
N CYS A 268 21.65 13.81 -4.54
CA CYS A 268 20.91 14.72 -5.38
C CYS A 268 20.65 14.12 -6.78
N THR A 269 19.49 14.44 -7.36
CA THR A 269 19.17 14.19 -8.77
C THR A 269 18.47 15.41 -9.39
N GLY A 270 18.28 15.41 -10.71
CA GLY A 270 17.72 16.56 -11.42
C GLY A 270 18.82 17.51 -11.89
N TYR A 271 18.73 18.80 -11.55
CA TYR A 271 19.65 19.83 -12.02
C TYR A 271 20.94 19.97 -11.17
N CYS A 272 21.57 18.83 -10.85
CA CYS A 272 22.82 18.77 -10.11
C CYS A 272 23.78 17.74 -10.74
N ALA A 273 25.08 17.88 -10.44
CA ALA A 273 26.13 16.95 -10.81
C ALA A 273 26.62 16.10 -9.62
N ALA A 274 26.48 16.61 -8.40
CA ALA A 274 26.85 15.94 -7.15
C ALA A 274 26.19 16.64 -5.96
N GLY A 275 26.21 15.96 -4.81
CA GLY A 275 25.73 16.49 -3.54
C GLY A 275 24.98 15.45 -2.73
N GLN A 276 25.10 15.56 -1.41
CA GLN A 276 24.67 14.54 -0.46
C GLN A 276 24.11 15.19 0.80
N MET A 277 22.86 14.89 1.15
CA MET A 277 22.26 15.25 2.43
C MET A 277 22.34 14.08 3.40
N ASN A 278 22.71 14.34 4.65
CA ASN A 278 22.39 13.46 5.77
C ASN A 278 20.90 13.64 6.12
N THR A 279 20.05 12.77 5.60
CA THR A 279 18.59 12.84 5.80
C THR A 279 18.17 12.61 7.24
N ALA A 280 19.01 11.99 8.08
CA ALA A 280 18.71 11.83 9.51
C ALA A 280 18.82 13.15 10.29
N GLU A 281 19.62 14.10 9.79
CA GLU A 281 19.93 15.34 10.51
C GLU A 281 19.55 16.61 9.73
N GLY A 282 19.18 16.50 8.45
CA GLY A 282 18.90 17.65 7.58
C GLY A 282 20.14 18.49 7.26
N VAL A 283 21.33 17.88 7.29
CA VAL A 283 22.64 18.53 7.11
C VAL A 283 23.24 18.14 5.76
N TRP A 284 23.91 19.06 5.08
CA TRP A 284 24.62 18.78 3.83
C TRP A 284 25.96 18.09 4.13
N ALA A 285 26.06 16.78 3.85
CA ALA A 285 27.30 16.02 3.95
C ALA A 285 28.26 16.35 2.80
N GLU A 286 27.71 16.62 1.63
CA GLU A 286 28.40 17.18 0.46
C GLU A 286 27.54 18.29 -0.13
N ALA A 287 28.17 19.42 -0.45
CA ALA A 287 27.46 20.56 -1.04
C ALA A 287 26.80 20.18 -2.36
N ILE A 288 25.63 20.76 -2.64
CA ILE A 288 24.95 20.57 -3.92
C ILE A 288 25.72 21.29 -5.02
N ALA A 289 26.28 20.52 -5.95
CA ALA A 289 26.89 21.03 -7.17
C ALA A 289 25.82 21.13 -8.27
N TRP A 290 25.24 22.31 -8.44
CA TRP A 290 24.30 22.62 -9.51
C TRP A 290 24.96 22.48 -10.89
N THR A 291 24.19 22.10 -11.91
CA THR A 291 24.71 21.94 -13.28
C THR A 291 25.30 23.26 -13.82
N THR A 292 24.70 24.39 -13.47
CA THR A 292 25.23 25.74 -13.67
C THR A 292 25.03 26.57 -12.40
N PRO A 293 25.78 27.68 -12.21
CA PRO A 293 25.66 28.47 -11.00
C PRO A 293 24.23 29.01 -10.86
N PRO A 294 23.64 28.96 -9.66
CA PRO A 294 22.47 29.76 -9.34
C PRO A 294 22.74 31.25 -9.53
N ASP A 295 21.78 31.97 -10.10
CA ASP A 295 21.91 33.36 -10.51
C ASP A 295 22.15 34.28 -9.30
N ALA A 296 22.98 35.30 -9.50
CA ALA A 296 23.41 36.21 -8.44
C ALA A 296 22.21 36.90 -7.76
N GLY A 297 22.15 36.79 -6.43
CA GLY A 297 21.11 37.42 -5.60
C GLY A 297 19.74 36.73 -5.66
N THR A 298 19.64 35.55 -6.27
CA THR A 298 18.41 34.74 -6.26
C THR A 298 18.43 33.74 -5.10
N ASP A 299 17.27 33.50 -4.50
CA ASP A 299 17.14 32.55 -3.39
C ASP A 299 17.26 31.10 -3.87
N ILE A 300 17.87 30.28 -3.02
CA ILE A 300 17.83 28.83 -3.10
C ILE A 300 16.85 28.35 -2.04
N ILE A 301 15.74 27.79 -2.47
CA ILE A 301 14.57 27.50 -1.63
C ILE A 301 14.42 25.99 -1.46
N ALA A 302 14.29 25.53 -0.22
CA ALA A 302 13.95 24.16 0.11
C ALA A 302 12.44 24.00 0.34
N THR A 303 11.89 22.90 -0.19
CA THR A 303 10.58 22.36 0.16
C THR A 303 10.77 20.91 0.58
N TYR A 304 10.40 20.59 1.81
CA TYR A 304 10.67 19.28 2.41
C TYR A 304 9.66 18.98 3.52
N ARG A 305 9.72 17.75 4.05
CA ARG A 305 8.98 17.37 5.25
C ARG A 305 9.93 16.87 6.32
N GLU A 306 9.67 17.21 7.57
CA GLU A 306 10.24 16.49 8.71
C GLU A 306 9.46 15.19 8.89
N ASN A 307 10.07 14.09 9.33
CA ASN A 307 9.31 12.86 9.60
C ASN A 307 8.24 13.11 10.67
N CYS A 308 7.07 12.49 10.49
CA CYS A 308 6.02 12.52 11.53
C CYS A 308 6.32 11.59 12.71
N PHE A 309 7.40 10.81 12.66
CA PHE A 309 7.79 9.88 13.71
C PHE A 309 9.32 9.81 13.86
N PHE A 310 9.77 9.34 15.01
CA PHE A 310 11.16 8.95 15.24
C PHE A 310 11.23 7.81 16.26
N TYR A 311 12.35 7.08 16.26
CA TYR A 311 12.57 5.96 17.18
C TYR A 311 13.53 6.31 18.33
N SER A 312 13.22 5.81 19.52
CA SER A 312 14.14 5.68 20.66
C SER A 312 14.17 4.21 21.09
N GLY A 313 15.22 3.50 20.69
CA GLY A 313 15.20 2.04 20.71
C GLY A 313 14.06 1.52 19.82
N ASN A 314 13.16 0.71 20.38
CA ASN A 314 12.01 0.17 19.65
C ASN A 314 10.71 0.98 19.83
N VAL A 315 10.76 2.07 20.60
CA VAL A 315 9.58 2.93 20.80
C VAL A 315 9.57 3.99 19.70
N ALA A 316 8.53 3.97 18.87
CA ALA A 316 8.24 5.03 17.90
C ALA A 316 7.40 6.11 18.59
N THR A 317 7.87 7.35 18.59
CA THR A 317 7.05 8.51 18.93
C THR A 317 6.46 9.06 17.63
N VAL A 318 5.14 8.98 17.47
CA VAL A 318 4.41 9.37 16.26
C VAL A 318 3.60 10.64 16.52
N THR A 319 3.65 11.60 15.61
CA THR A 319 2.99 12.91 15.71
C THR A 319 1.71 12.93 14.88
N LEU A 320 0.62 13.35 15.52
CA LEU A 320 -0.70 13.41 14.94
C LEU A 320 -1.05 14.82 14.46
N SER A 321 -1.88 14.92 13.43
CA SER A 321 -2.53 16.17 13.01
C SER A 321 -3.90 16.37 13.67
N GLN A 322 -4.44 15.30 14.24
CA GLN A 322 -5.72 15.26 14.95
C GLN A 322 -5.48 14.79 16.38
N GLN A 323 -6.29 15.27 17.31
CA GLN A 323 -6.22 14.81 18.69
C GLN A 323 -6.84 13.41 18.82
N VAL A 324 -6.25 12.57 19.67
CA VAL A 324 -6.89 11.33 20.12
C VAL A 324 -8.24 11.66 20.75
N ALA A 325 -9.30 10.98 20.35
CA ALA A 325 -10.65 11.30 20.82
C ALA A 325 -11.02 10.53 22.10
N GLU A 326 -10.62 9.26 22.19
CA GLU A 326 -11.04 8.30 23.20
C GLU A 326 -9.91 7.98 24.19
N THR A 327 -10.27 7.22 25.22
CA THR A 327 -9.30 6.66 26.16
C THR A 327 -8.85 5.31 25.66
N HIS A 328 -7.54 5.08 25.60
CA HIS A 328 -6.97 3.78 25.27
C HIS A 328 -5.95 3.37 26.34
N ASP A 329 -6.13 2.20 26.95
CA ASP A 329 -5.12 1.66 27.86
C ASP A 329 -3.94 1.06 27.07
N SER A 330 -2.76 1.02 27.67
CA SER A 330 -1.59 0.43 27.03
C SER A 330 -1.53 -1.09 27.11
N SER A 331 -2.47 -1.75 27.77
CA SER A 331 -2.43 -3.21 28.01
C SER A 331 -3.10 -4.03 26.93
N HIS A 332 -4.12 -3.50 26.26
CA HIS A 332 -4.83 -4.15 25.17
C HIS A 332 -5.04 -3.25 23.94
N THR A 333 -4.22 -2.21 23.80
CA THR A 333 -4.24 -1.34 22.60
C THR A 333 -3.04 -1.59 21.72
N TYR A 334 -3.31 -1.81 20.43
CA TYR A 334 -2.31 -1.88 19.37
C TYR A 334 -2.46 -0.71 18.41
N CYS A 335 -1.35 -0.27 17.85
CA CYS A 335 -1.30 0.82 16.90
C CYS A 335 -0.57 0.38 15.63
N ALA A 336 -1.14 0.68 14.46
CA ALA A 336 -0.57 0.29 13.18
C ALA A 336 -0.57 1.46 12.18
N GLY A 337 0.47 1.53 11.36
CA GLY A 337 0.42 2.34 10.14
C GLY A 337 -0.62 1.77 9.17
N VAL A 338 -1.37 2.65 8.50
CA VAL A 338 -2.49 2.26 7.64
C VAL A 338 -2.16 2.48 6.17
N MET A 339 -2.50 1.48 5.36
CA MET A 339 -2.49 1.57 3.92
C MET A 339 -3.83 2.11 3.41
N GLU A 340 -3.81 3.30 2.83
CA GLU A 340 -4.98 3.89 2.18
C GLU A 340 -5.08 3.36 0.73
N GLY A 341 -6.03 2.47 0.49
CA GLY A 341 -6.31 1.87 -0.81
C GLY A 341 -7.19 2.73 -1.71
N GLY A 342 -7.96 3.65 -1.13
CA GLY A 342 -8.95 4.45 -1.85
C GLY A 342 -10.14 3.60 -2.30
N ASP A 343 -10.84 4.06 -3.33
CA ASP A 343 -12.01 3.38 -3.86
C ASP A 343 -11.57 2.18 -4.72
N LEU A 344 -12.06 0.98 -4.37
CA LEU A 344 -11.79 -0.23 -5.15
C LEU A 344 -12.92 -0.44 -6.17
N GLU A 345 -12.69 0.11 -7.36
CA GLU A 345 -13.52 -0.06 -8.55
C GLU A 345 -12.65 -0.36 -9.78
N PRO A 346 -13.16 -1.08 -10.79
CA PRO A 346 -12.39 -1.30 -12.00
C PRO A 346 -12.27 0.02 -12.77
N SER A 347 -11.09 0.30 -13.32
CA SER A 347 -10.82 1.55 -14.02
C SER A 347 -10.11 1.32 -15.35
N ILE A 348 -10.17 2.35 -16.19
CA ILE A 348 -9.47 2.40 -17.48
C ILE A 348 -8.42 3.50 -17.46
N ALA A 349 -7.30 3.27 -18.12
CA ALA A 349 -6.22 4.23 -18.28
C ALA A 349 -5.63 4.12 -19.69
N ASN A 350 -4.79 5.09 -20.07
CA ASN A 350 -4.04 5.08 -21.33
C ASN A 350 -4.92 4.82 -22.57
N PHE A 351 -6.13 5.39 -22.59
CA PHE A 351 -6.99 5.30 -23.78
C PHE A 351 -6.34 6.08 -24.93
N ASP A 352 -6.25 5.45 -26.10
CA ASP A 352 -5.61 5.99 -27.28
C ASP A 352 -6.32 5.53 -28.55
N ASP A 353 -6.90 6.47 -29.30
CA ASP A 353 -7.47 6.27 -30.63
C ASP A 353 -6.77 7.14 -31.70
N SER A 354 -5.53 7.58 -31.43
CA SER A 354 -4.80 8.47 -32.33
C SER A 354 -4.36 7.82 -33.64
N ASP A 355 -4.33 6.49 -33.70
CA ASP A 355 -4.05 5.70 -34.91
C ASP A 355 -5.33 5.41 -35.72
N THR A 356 -6.17 6.44 -35.90
CA THR A 356 -7.42 6.36 -36.67
C THR A 356 -7.48 7.47 -37.72
N ASP A 357 -7.82 7.12 -38.97
CA ASP A 357 -7.89 8.11 -40.06
C ASP A 357 -9.16 8.99 -39.93
N ASN A 358 -10.32 8.35 -39.80
CA ASN A 358 -11.64 9.01 -39.69
C ASN A 358 -12.62 8.28 -38.74
N GLY A 359 -12.15 7.22 -38.07
CA GLY A 359 -12.90 6.54 -37.02
C GLY A 359 -12.94 7.41 -35.77
N VAL A 360 -14.06 7.40 -35.05
CA VAL A 360 -14.16 8.12 -33.77
C VAL A 360 -14.80 7.20 -32.75
N PHE A 361 -14.12 7.00 -31.62
CA PHE A 361 -14.66 6.30 -30.46
C PHE A 361 -15.29 7.30 -29.49
N ASP A 362 -16.58 7.15 -29.18
CA ASP A 362 -17.27 8.03 -28.24
C ASP A 362 -17.09 7.54 -26.79
N GLU A 363 -15.93 7.84 -26.21
CA GLU A 363 -15.60 7.48 -24.82
C GLU A 363 -16.46 8.20 -23.77
N ILE A 364 -17.16 9.27 -24.16
CA ILE A 364 -17.94 10.10 -23.24
C ILE A 364 -19.34 9.54 -23.08
N ALA A 365 -20.05 9.31 -24.20
CA ALA A 365 -21.41 8.78 -24.16
C ALA A 365 -21.44 7.25 -24.04
N HIS A 366 -20.40 6.58 -24.54
CA HIS A 366 -20.30 5.13 -24.62
C HIS A 366 -18.89 4.64 -24.22
N PRO A 367 -18.48 4.90 -22.96
CA PRO A 367 -17.19 4.41 -22.46
C PRO A 367 -17.12 2.88 -22.52
N VAL A 368 -15.90 2.35 -22.52
CA VAL A 368 -15.68 0.93 -22.30
C VAL A 368 -16.19 0.57 -20.89
N GLU A 369 -17.18 -0.31 -20.83
CA GLU A 369 -17.84 -0.69 -19.58
C GLU A 369 -17.06 -1.82 -18.88
N LEU A 370 -16.80 -1.67 -17.59
CA LEU A 370 -16.02 -2.61 -16.78
C LEU A 370 -16.87 -3.30 -15.71
N THR A 371 -16.41 -4.46 -15.24
CA THR A 371 -17.05 -5.19 -14.14
C THR A 371 -16.01 -5.66 -13.13
N ALA A 372 -16.28 -5.51 -11.84
CA ALA A 372 -15.35 -5.88 -10.77
C ALA A 372 -14.90 -7.34 -10.84
N LEU A 373 -15.81 -8.24 -11.25
CA LEU A 373 -15.50 -9.66 -11.41
C LEU A 373 -14.75 -9.97 -12.71
N GLY A 374 -15.07 -9.31 -13.82
CA GLY A 374 -14.54 -9.68 -15.13
C GLY A 374 -13.24 -8.97 -15.51
N THR A 375 -13.06 -7.72 -15.06
CA THR A 375 -11.91 -6.88 -15.39
C THR A 375 -10.60 -7.48 -14.85
N GLU A 376 -9.56 -7.45 -15.67
CA GLU A 376 -8.20 -7.88 -15.33
C GLU A 376 -7.20 -6.74 -15.56
N GLU A 377 -6.02 -6.86 -14.97
CA GLU A 377 -4.89 -5.98 -15.29
C GLU A 377 -4.32 -6.33 -16.68
N GLU A 378 -4.65 -5.54 -17.70
CA GLU A 378 -4.25 -5.84 -19.09
C GLU A 378 -4.18 -4.58 -19.97
N ASP A 379 -3.27 -4.62 -20.95
CA ASP A 379 -3.21 -3.64 -22.03
C ASP A 379 -3.91 -4.23 -23.27
N TRP A 380 -5.01 -3.61 -23.69
CA TRP A 380 -5.86 -4.07 -24.77
C TRP A 380 -5.57 -3.33 -26.06
N SER A 381 -5.66 -4.06 -27.17
CA SER A 381 -5.60 -3.52 -28.52
C SER A 381 -6.79 -4.02 -29.33
N VAL A 382 -7.52 -3.07 -29.90
CA VAL A 382 -8.55 -3.28 -30.91
C VAL A 382 -7.97 -2.87 -32.25
N VAL A 383 -7.95 -3.78 -33.22
CA VAL A 383 -7.41 -3.51 -34.56
C VAL A 383 -8.45 -3.83 -35.61
N PHE A 384 -8.81 -2.85 -36.42
CA PHE A 384 -9.76 -3.01 -37.51
C PHE A 384 -9.15 -3.84 -38.64
N THR A 385 -9.93 -4.80 -39.14
CA THR A 385 -9.60 -5.68 -40.27
C THR A 385 -10.38 -5.32 -41.53
N SER A 386 -11.40 -4.48 -41.39
CA SER A 386 -12.21 -3.87 -42.45
C SER A 386 -12.91 -2.63 -41.89
N ALA A 387 -13.73 -1.94 -42.68
CA ALA A 387 -14.50 -0.79 -42.20
C ALA A 387 -15.54 -1.11 -41.10
N THR A 388 -15.87 -2.39 -40.89
CA THR A 388 -16.93 -2.80 -39.96
C THR A 388 -16.52 -3.87 -38.95
N SER A 389 -15.34 -4.48 -39.10
CA SER A 389 -14.91 -5.63 -38.29
C SER A 389 -13.52 -5.40 -37.71
N TYR A 390 -13.33 -5.81 -36.47
CA TYR A 390 -12.08 -5.66 -35.73
C TYR A 390 -11.74 -6.91 -34.92
N THR A 391 -10.47 -7.09 -34.61
CA THR A 391 -9.97 -8.10 -33.67
C THR A 391 -9.58 -7.44 -32.36
N VAL A 392 -9.73 -8.16 -31.26
CA VAL A 392 -9.34 -7.66 -29.93
C VAL A 392 -8.36 -8.64 -29.29
N SER A 393 -7.27 -8.10 -28.75
CA SER A 393 -6.27 -8.87 -28.00
C SER A 393 -5.73 -8.10 -26.81
N GLY A 394 -5.47 -8.82 -25.71
CA GLY A 394 -4.67 -8.32 -24.59
C GLY A 394 -3.19 -8.61 -24.81
N ALA A 395 -2.30 -7.74 -24.33
CA ALA A 395 -0.85 -7.90 -24.48
C ALA A 395 -0.35 -9.22 -23.87
N ARG A 396 -0.94 -9.68 -22.76
CA ARG A 396 -0.62 -10.97 -22.14
C ARG A 396 -1.65 -12.05 -22.47
N ILE A 397 -2.94 -11.72 -22.46
CA ILE A 397 -4.04 -12.67 -22.67
C ILE A 397 -4.08 -13.18 -24.12
N GLY A 398 -3.60 -12.39 -25.08
CA GLY A 398 -3.71 -12.69 -26.50
C GLY A 398 -5.12 -12.39 -27.05
N ALA A 399 -5.45 -12.98 -28.20
CA ALA A 399 -6.73 -12.72 -28.89
C ALA A 399 -7.92 -13.21 -28.07
N VAL A 400 -8.90 -12.33 -27.83
CA VAL A 400 -10.12 -12.62 -27.06
C VAL A 400 -11.39 -12.62 -27.91
N GLY A 401 -11.32 -12.21 -29.17
CA GLY A 401 -12.44 -12.33 -30.10
C GLY A 401 -12.33 -11.42 -31.32
N VAL A 402 -13.37 -11.52 -32.15
CA VAL A 402 -13.63 -10.65 -33.30
C VAL A 402 -14.93 -9.92 -33.02
N GLY A 403 -14.93 -8.60 -33.17
CA GLY A 403 -16.10 -7.76 -33.02
C GLY A 403 -16.49 -7.05 -34.31
N SER A 404 -17.61 -6.35 -34.26
CA SER A 404 -18.08 -5.52 -35.36
C SER A 404 -18.69 -4.23 -34.82
N VAL A 405 -18.65 -3.16 -35.60
CA VAL A 405 -19.23 -1.87 -35.19
C VAL A 405 -20.76 -1.92 -35.02
N GLY A 406 -21.42 -2.96 -35.54
CA GLY A 406 -22.88 -3.09 -35.51
C GLY A 406 -23.46 -3.79 -34.28
N GLU A 407 -22.62 -4.38 -33.43
CA GLU A 407 -23.06 -5.20 -32.29
C GLU A 407 -22.20 -4.95 -31.05
N ASP A 408 -22.78 -5.11 -29.87
CA ASP A 408 -22.03 -5.03 -28.61
C ASP A 408 -20.97 -6.14 -28.55
N PHE A 409 -19.75 -5.79 -28.13
CA PHE A 409 -18.63 -6.72 -27.98
C PHE A 409 -18.27 -6.87 -26.50
N ALA A 410 -18.49 -8.06 -25.96
CA ALA A 410 -18.27 -8.40 -24.56
C ALA A 410 -17.52 -9.74 -24.42
N PRO A 411 -16.18 -9.75 -24.60
CA PRO A 411 -15.40 -10.99 -24.57
C PRO A 411 -15.39 -11.59 -23.16
N LEU A 412 -15.74 -12.87 -23.05
CA LEU A 412 -15.88 -13.56 -21.76
C LEU A 412 -14.53 -13.80 -21.09
N ASN A 413 -14.39 -13.43 -19.81
CA ASN A 413 -13.32 -13.92 -18.96
C ASN A 413 -13.66 -15.36 -18.51
N PRO A 414 -12.87 -16.38 -18.93
CA PRO A 414 -13.18 -17.78 -18.63
C PRO A 414 -13.03 -18.13 -17.14
N VAL A 415 -12.30 -17.31 -16.37
CA VAL A 415 -12.11 -17.52 -14.93
C VAL A 415 -13.30 -17.00 -14.13
N ALA A 416 -13.81 -15.82 -14.51
CA ALA A 416 -14.89 -15.15 -13.78
C ALA A 416 -16.29 -15.41 -14.36
N ALA A 417 -16.38 -16.03 -15.54
CA ALA A 417 -17.63 -16.18 -16.30
C ALA A 417 -18.39 -14.86 -16.52
N THR A 418 -17.67 -13.74 -16.54
CA THR A 418 -18.14 -12.36 -16.73
C THR A 418 -17.26 -11.69 -17.80
N PRO A 419 -17.74 -10.77 -18.64
CA PRO A 419 -16.90 -10.13 -19.66
C PRO A 419 -15.70 -9.40 -19.07
N TYR A 420 -14.54 -9.44 -19.77
CA TYR A 420 -13.38 -8.60 -19.40
C TYR A 420 -13.73 -7.12 -19.38
N PHE A 421 -14.54 -6.71 -20.36
CA PHE A 421 -15.13 -5.39 -20.55
C PHE A 421 -16.27 -5.52 -21.57
N THR A 422 -17.03 -4.46 -21.79
CA THR A 422 -18.02 -4.35 -22.87
C THR A 422 -17.80 -3.09 -23.67
N ILE A 423 -17.74 -3.22 -25.00
CA ILE A 423 -17.78 -2.09 -25.93
C ILE A 423 -19.17 -2.08 -26.59
N ARG A 424 -19.89 -0.98 -26.45
CA ARG A 424 -21.20 -0.81 -27.09
C ARG A 424 -21.06 -0.58 -28.58
N ALA A 425 -21.98 -1.11 -29.38
CA ALA A 425 -22.05 -0.80 -30.81
C ALA A 425 -22.10 0.72 -31.07
N ALA A 426 -22.81 1.46 -30.20
CA ALA A 426 -22.96 2.90 -30.27
C ALA A 426 -21.67 3.69 -29.99
N ALA A 427 -20.62 3.07 -29.44
CA ALA A 427 -19.32 3.72 -29.23
C ALA A 427 -18.61 4.02 -30.56
N TRP A 428 -18.95 3.29 -31.62
CA TRP A 428 -18.32 3.42 -32.92
C TRP A 428 -19.05 4.46 -33.79
N SER A 429 -18.31 5.49 -34.21
CA SER A 429 -18.80 6.47 -35.18
C SER A 429 -17.74 6.78 -36.24
N GLY A 430 -18.09 7.60 -37.23
CA GLY A 430 -17.17 7.95 -38.32
C GLY A 430 -16.95 6.83 -39.33
N VAL A 431 -15.77 6.82 -39.96
CA VAL A 431 -15.38 5.85 -41.00
C VAL A 431 -14.08 5.16 -40.60
N TRP A 432 -14.18 3.88 -40.29
CA TRP A 432 -13.05 3.04 -39.94
C TRP A 432 -12.43 2.36 -41.17
N ALA A 433 -11.15 2.04 -41.10
CA ALA A 433 -10.41 1.34 -42.13
C ALA A 433 -9.61 0.17 -41.54
N SER A 434 -9.23 -0.79 -42.40
CA SER A 434 -8.33 -1.85 -41.98
C SER A 434 -6.98 -1.26 -41.56
N GLY A 435 -6.52 -1.58 -40.35
CA GLY A 435 -5.31 -1.05 -39.75
C GLY A 435 -5.56 0.00 -38.67
N ASP A 436 -6.73 0.65 -38.65
CA ASP A 436 -7.09 1.58 -37.58
C ASP A 436 -7.11 0.85 -36.23
N SER A 437 -6.71 1.54 -35.16
CA SER A 437 -6.62 0.90 -33.84
C SER A 437 -7.02 1.78 -32.68
N VAL A 438 -7.50 1.11 -31.62
CA VAL A 438 -7.78 1.70 -30.32
C VAL A 438 -7.05 0.89 -29.25
N GLY A 439 -6.32 1.57 -28.36
CA GLY A 439 -5.62 1.00 -27.22
C GLY A 439 -6.18 1.50 -25.90
N PHE A 440 -6.19 0.64 -24.88
CA PHE A 440 -6.52 1.05 -23.51
C PHE A 440 -5.98 0.04 -22.49
N THR A 441 -5.69 0.49 -21.28
CA THR A 441 -5.32 -0.35 -20.13
C THR A 441 -6.51 -0.49 -19.19
N THR A 442 -6.81 -1.71 -18.74
CA THR A 442 -7.78 -1.94 -17.65
C THR A 442 -7.07 -2.27 -16.34
N HIS A 443 -7.64 -1.80 -15.23
CA HIS A 443 -7.23 -2.12 -13.87
C HIS A 443 -8.38 -2.79 -13.11
N PRO A 444 -8.15 -3.90 -12.39
CA PRO A 444 -9.19 -4.56 -11.61
C PRO A 444 -9.52 -3.77 -10.33
N ALA A 445 -10.69 -4.03 -9.75
CA ALA A 445 -11.12 -3.49 -8.46
C ALA A 445 -10.35 -4.15 -7.29
N ALA A 446 -9.05 -3.90 -7.18
CA ALA A 446 -8.20 -4.58 -6.19
C ALA A 446 -7.11 -3.67 -5.61
N LEU A 447 -6.81 -3.89 -4.34
CA LEU A 447 -5.68 -3.30 -3.64
C LEU A 447 -4.49 -4.28 -3.63
N PRO A 448 -3.42 -4.02 -4.38
CA PRO A 448 -2.17 -4.78 -4.28
C PRO A 448 -1.41 -4.46 -2.99
N LEU A 449 -1.17 -5.49 -2.18
CA LEU A 449 -0.46 -5.41 -0.90
C LEU A 449 0.78 -6.30 -0.91
N TRP A 450 1.87 -5.80 -0.34
CA TRP A 450 3.05 -6.59 -0.02
C TRP A 450 3.15 -6.81 1.48
N PHE A 451 3.45 -8.04 1.87
CA PHE A 451 3.80 -8.40 3.23
C PHE A 451 5.26 -8.82 3.27
N LYS A 452 6.00 -8.36 4.27
CA LYS A 452 7.39 -8.72 4.53
C LYS A 452 7.48 -9.34 5.92
N GLU A 453 7.90 -10.60 5.99
CA GLU A 453 8.26 -11.28 7.24
C GLU A 453 9.77 -11.13 7.41
N VAL A 454 10.18 -10.51 8.51
CA VAL A 454 11.60 -10.42 8.91
C VAL A 454 11.83 -11.41 10.01
N VAL A 455 12.69 -12.40 9.76
CA VAL A 455 13.10 -13.41 10.73
C VAL A 455 14.50 -13.07 11.22
N PRO A 456 14.66 -12.55 12.44
CA PRO A 456 15.99 -12.31 13.01
C PRO A 456 16.83 -13.61 13.14
N PRO A 457 18.17 -13.49 13.14
CA PRO A 457 19.02 -14.63 13.50
C PRO A 457 18.75 -15.09 14.94
N GLY A 458 18.49 -16.38 15.11
CA GLY A 458 18.21 -16.99 16.42
C GLY A 458 16.72 -17.04 16.81
N THR A 459 15.80 -16.70 15.90
CA THR A 459 14.35 -16.76 16.15
C THR A 459 13.91 -18.15 16.66
N PRO A 460 13.15 -18.22 17.77
CA PRO A 460 12.66 -19.49 18.32
C PRO A 460 11.65 -20.17 17.38
N GLU A 461 11.34 -21.45 17.64
CA GLU A 461 10.29 -22.11 16.87
C GLU A 461 8.93 -21.66 17.42
N GLU A 462 8.08 -21.11 16.57
CA GLU A 462 6.68 -20.84 16.91
C GLU A 462 5.76 -21.61 15.94
N PRO A 463 5.18 -22.74 16.39
CA PRO A 463 4.31 -23.58 15.56
C PRO A 463 3.00 -22.93 15.11
N TYR A 464 2.60 -21.83 15.74
CA TYR A 464 1.38 -21.09 15.44
C TYR A 464 1.68 -19.60 15.24
N ASN A 465 2.72 -19.30 14.47
CA ASN A 465 2.98 -17.93 14.07
C ASN A 465 1.87 -17.43 13.14
N LEU A 466 1.40 -16.20 13.36
CA LEU A 466 0.26 -15.60 12.67
C LEU A 466 0.64 -14.25 12.07
N LEU A 467 0.33 -14.08 10.80
CA LEU A 467 0.12 -12.76 10.23
C LEU A 467 -1.31 -12.32 10.55
N THR A 468 -1.46 -11.34 11.44
CA THR A 468 -2.77 -10.79 11.82
C THR A 468 -2.94 -9.43 11.14
N TRP A 469 -3.89 -9.33 10.22
CA TRP A 469 -4.15 -8.12 9.45
C TRP A 469 -5.65 -7.96 9.19
N GLY A 470 -6.07 -6.71 9.02
CA GLY A 470 -7.46 -6.30 8.82
C GLY A 470 -7.59 -5.35 7.65
N TYR A 471 -8.83 -5.14 7.24
CA TYR A 471 -9.21 -4.10 6.29
C TYR A 471 -10.51 -3.45 6.74
N TRP A 472 -10.71 -2.20 6.34
CA TRP A 472 -11.91 -1.43 6.63
C TRP A 472 -12.44 -0.76 5.37
N VAL A 473 -13.74 -0.51 5.34
CA VAL A 473 -14.48 0.07 4.20
C VAL A 473 -15.53 1.02 4.76
N ASP A 474 -15.68 2.19 4.13
CA ASP A 474 -16.62 3.27 4.51
C ASP A 474 -18.11 2.90 4.34
#